data_AF-A0A1X7IMQ9-F1
#
_entry.id   AF-A0A1X7IMQ9-F1
#
_cell.length_a   1.000
_cell.length_b   1.000
_cell.length_c   1.000
_cell.angle_alpha   90.00
_cell.angle_beta   90.00
_cell.angle_gamma   90.00
#
_symmetry.space_group_name_H-M   'P 1'
#
loop_
_entity.id
_entity.type
_entity.pdbx_description
1 polymer ?
#
loop_
_entity_poly.entity_id
_entity_poly.type
_entity_poly.pdbx_seq_one_letter_code
_entity_poly.pdbx_strand_id
1 'polypeptide(L)'
;MARKVIDEPSEEVVESAKKERAARRNPFARIVLFIKQVFQELKKVVTPTRKELLSYTAVVLVFVIIMMALVSGLDAVFAWLAVMVFGNPT
;
A
#
# COMPACT_ATOMS: atom_id res chain seq x y z
N MET A 1 49.15 35.45 -41.11
CA MET A 1 47.70 35.38 -41.36
C MET A 1 47.21 33.96 -41.11
N ALA A 2 46.00 33.85 -40.56
CA ALA A 2 45.09 32.70 -40.58
C ALA A 2 45.49 31.40 -39.83
N ARG A 3 44.89 31.20 -38.64
CA ARG A 3 43.89 30.15 -38.33
C ARG A 3 43.83 29.86 -36.82
N LYS A 4 42.76 30.31 -36.16
CA LYS A 4 42.24 29.76 -34.90
C LYS A 4 40.87 30.40 -34.58
N VAL A 5 39.82 30.02 -35.29
CA VAL A 5 38.47 30.60 -35.07
C VAL A 5 37.33 29.57 -35.18
N ILE A 6 37.58 28.25 -35.13
CA ILE A 6 36.48 27.28 -35.40
C ILE A 6 36.49 26.02 -34.53
N ASP A 7 36.83 26.08 -33.23
CA ASP A 7 36.78 24.84 -32.40
C ASP A 7 36.05 24.94 -31.05
N GLU A 8 35.57 26.13 -30.63
CA GLU A 8 35.00 26.29 -29.28
C GLU A 8 33.47 26.16 -29.08
N PRO A 9 32.57 26.14 -30.09
CA PRO A 9 31.13 26.07 -29.78
C PRO A 9 30.63 24.64 -29.49
N SER A 10 31.30 23.59 -29.98
CA SER A 10 30.84 22.20 -29.79
C SER A 10 31.34 21.57 -28.49
N GLU A 11 32.55 21.89 -28.05
CA GLU A 11 33.14 21.28 -26.85
C GLU A 11 32.46 21.75 -25.57
N GLU A 12 32.13 23.04 -25.47
CA GLU A 12 31.38 23.61 -24.34
C GLU A 12 29.93 23.08 -24.27
N VAL A 13 29.28 22.89 -25.43
CA VAL A 13 27.94 22.29 -25.52
C VAL A 13 27.97 20.81 -25.14
N VAL A 14 29.04 20.09 -25.49
CA VAL A 14 29.23 18.68 -25.12
C VAL A 14 29.57 18.52 -23.64
N GLU A 15 30.38 19.42 -23.07
CA GLU A 15 30.73 19.41 -21.65
C GLU A 15 29.56 19.83 -20.73
N SER A 16 28.76 20.81 -21.14
CA SER A 16 27.50 21.14 -20.46
C SER A 16 26.49 19.99 -20.55
N ALA A 17 26.36 19.32 -21.70
CA ALA A 17 25.53 18.13 -21.85
C ALA A 17 26.02 16.91 -21.05
N LYS A 18 27.34 16.75 -20.88
CA LYS A 18 27.93 15.71 -20.00
C LYS A 18 27.73 16.02 -18.52
N LYS A 19 27.88 17.28 -18.10
CA LYS A 19 27.56 17.71 -16.72
C LYS A 19 26.07 17.54 -16.42
N GLU A 20 25.19 17.87 -17.36
CA GLU A 20 23.76 17.55 -17.26
C GLU A 20 23.51 16.03 -17.19
N ARG A 21 24.16 15.21 -18.03
CA ARG A 21 24.03 13.74 -17.98
C ARG A 21 24.56 13.15 -16.67
N ALA A 22 25.65 13.69 -16.13
CA ALA A 22 26.21 13.28 -14.84
C ALA A 22 25.31 13.68 -13.68
N ALA A 23 24.71 14.88 -13.73
CA ALA A 23 23.68 15.32 -12.78
C ALA A 23 22.38 14.50 -12.90
N ARG A 24 22.02 14.03 -14.11
CA ARG A 24 20.91 13.07 -14.32
C ARG A 24 21.18 11.68 -13.74
N ARG A 25 22.42 11.35 -13.36
CA ARG A 25 22.79 10.11 -12.67
C ARG A 25 22.68 10.22 -11.14
N ASN A 26 22.01 11.25 -10.63
CA ASN A 26 21.86 11.47 -9.20
C ASN A 26 20.83 10.48 -8.61
N PRO A 27 21.21 9.56 -7.70
CA PRO A 27 20.30 8.58 -7.09
C PRO A 27 19.12 9.24 -6.37
N PHE A 28 19.31 10.45 -5.82
CA PHE A 28 18.24 11.25 -5.23
C PHE A 28 17.16 11.65 -6.25
N ALA A 29 17.53 11.98 -7.48
CA ALA A 29 16.58 12.30 -8.53
C ALA A 29 15.71 11.08 -8.89
N ARG A 30 16.29 9.87 -8.83
CA ARG A 30 15.57 8.61 -9.06
C ARG A 30 14.55 8.33 -7.95
N ILE A 31 14.89 8.58 -6.69
CA ILE A 31 13.97 8.44 -5.54
C ILE A 31 12.80 9.43 -5.66
N VAL A 32 13.08 10.69 -5.99
CA VAL A 32 12.03 11.70 -6.19
C VAL A 32 11.09 11.30 -7.34
N LEU A 33 11.63 10.77 -8.44
CA LEU A 33 10.85 10.28 -9.57
C LEU A 33 9.97 9.08 -9.17
N PHE A 34 10.49 8.15 -8.38
CA PHE A 34 9.76 7.01 -7.84
C PHE A 34 8.59 7.45 -6.95
N ILE A 35 8.82 8.38 -6.00
CA ILE A 35 7.73 8.90 -5.15
C ILE A 35 6.65 9.59 -5.99
N LYS A 36 7.03 10.37 -7.02
CA LYS A 36 6.07 10.97 -7.95
C LYS A 36 5.24 9.91 -8.69
N GLN A 37 5.86 8.79 -9.08
CA GLN A 37 5.16 7.66 -9.69
C GLN A 37 4.19 6.99 -8.70
N VAL A 38 4.59 6.76 -7.45
CA VAL A 38 3.71 6.23 -6.39
C VAL A 38 2.47 7.11 -6.22
N PHE A 39 2.63 8.44 -6.13
CA PHE A 39 1.48 9.35 -6.06
C PHE A 39 0.59 9.30 -7.31
N GLN A 40 1.16 9.10 -8.50
CA GLN A 40 0.35 8.91 -9.71
C GLN A 40 -0.42 7.59 -9.69
N GLU A 41 0.13 6.53 -9.11
CA GLU A 41 -0.56 5.25 -8.97
C GLU A 41 -1.62 5.30 -7.87
N LEU A 42 -1.34 5.97 -6.74
CA LEU A 42 -2.31 6.17 -5.65
C LEU A 42 -3.53 6.97 -6.11
N LYS A 43 -3.39 7.87 -7.10
CA LYS A 43 -4.54 8.57 -7.70
C LYS A 43 -5.49 7.65 -8.46
N LYS A 44 -5.03 6.46 -8.87
CA LYS A 44 -5.88 5.44 -9.51
C LYS A 44 -6.66 4.61 -8.49
N VAL A 45 -6.34 4.73 -7.20
CA VAL A 45 -7.11 4.08 -6.15
C VAL A 45 -8.45 4.80 -6.03
N VAL A 46 -9.50 4.11 -6.44
CA VAL A 46 -10.87 4.56 -6.22
C VAL A 46 -11.17 4.52 -4.73
N THR A 47 -11.44 5.69 -4.14
CA THR A 47 -11.87 5.75 -2.75
C THR A 47 -13.33 5.32 -2.67
N PRO A 48 -13.65 4.39 -1.75
CA PRO A 48 -14.99 3.83 -1.67
C PRO A 48 -16.00 4.90 -1.25
N THR A 49 -17.22 4.77 -1.75
CA THR A 49 -18.31 5.64 -1.33
C THR A 49 -18.72 5.31 0.12
N ARG A 50 -19.33 6.28 0.83
CA ARG A 50 -19.85 6.05 2.21
C ARG A 50 -20.79 4.84 2.28
N LYS A 51 -21.53 4.57 1.20
CA LYS A 51 -22.48 3.45 1.09
C LYS A 51 -21.76 2.10 0.98
N GLU A 52 -20.69 2.02 0.20
CA GLU A 52 -19.87 0.81 0.09
C GLU A 52 -19.17 0.50 1.41
N LEU A 53 -18.60 1.52 2.07
CA LEU A 53 -17.99 1.36 3.39
C LEU A 53 -18.97 0.77 4.40
N LEU A 54 -20.18 1.33 4.50
CA LEU A 54 -21.21 0.80 5.37
C LEU A 54 -21.61 -0.63 5.01
N SER A 55 -21.70 -0.96 3.71
CA SER A 55 -22.03 -2.30 3.26
C SER A 55 -20.97 -3.32 3.68
N TYR A 56 -19.68 -3.00 3.48
CA TYR A 56 -18.59 -3.87 3.90
C TYR A 56 -18.53 -4.05 5.41
N THR A 57 -18.68 -2.97 6.17
CA THR A 57 -18.72 -3.05 7.64
C THR A 57 -19.94 -3.83 8.13
N ALA A 58 -21.11 -3.67 7.51
CA ALA A 58 -22.32 -4.39 7.88
C ALA A 58 -22.18 -5.91 7.65
N VAL A 59 -21.61 -6.33 6.52
CA VAL A 59 -21.33 -7.75 6.25
C VAL A 59 -20.42 -8.34 7.33
N VAL A 60 -19.34 -7.64 7.69
CA VAL A 60 -18.43 -8.08 8.76
C VAL A 60 -19.17 -8.16 10.11
N LEU A 61 -20.00 -7.18 10.44
CA LEU A 61 -20.77 -7.16 11.68
C LEU A 61 -21.73 -8.36 11.77
N VAL A 62 -22.46 -8.66 10.70
CA VAL A 62 -23.36 -9.81 10.62
C VAL A 62 -22.58 -11.12 10.78
N PHE A 63 -21.43 -11.24 10.10
CA PHE A 63 -20.57 -12.42 10.23
C PHE A 63 -20.07 -12.63 11.67
N VAL A 64 -19.63 -11.56 12.33
CA VAL A 64 -19.18 -11.61 13.74
C VAL A 64 -20.32 -12.02 14.66
N ILE A 65 -21.53 -11.49 14.47
CA ILE A 65 -22.71 -11.87 15.26
C ILE A 65 -23.03 -13.36 15.11
N ILE A 66 -22.97 -13.89 13.88
CA ILE A 66 -23.18 -15.32 13.64
C ILE A 66 -22.12 -16.14 14.38
N MET A 67 -20.84 -15.77 14.29
CA MET A 67 -19.77 -16.46 15.00
C MET A 67 -19.95 -16.40 16.53
N MET A 68 -20.35 -15.26 17.07
CA MET A 68 -20.68 -15.13 18.50
C MET A 68 -21.83 -16.05 18.91
N ALA A 69 -22.89 -16.12 18.09
CA ALA A 69 -24.02 -17.00 18.36
C ALA A 69 -23.64 -18.49 18.30
N LEU A 70 -22.83 -18.88 17.32
CA LEU A 70 -22.34 -20.25 17.17
C LEU A 70 -21.43 -20.65 18.34
N VAL A 71 -20.44 -19.82 18.69
CA VAL A 71 -19.53 -20.08 19.82
C VAL A 71 -20.32 -20.13 21.12
N SER A 72 -21.18 -19.14 21.38
CA SER A 72 -21.99 -19.12 22.60
C SER A 72 -22.93 -20.32 22.70
N GLY A 73 -23.56 -20.72 21.59
CA GLY A 73 -24.41 -21.91 21.56
C GLY A 73 -23.62 -23.19 21.83
N LEU A 74 -22.44 -23.30 21.23
CA LEU A 74 -21.55 -24.44 21.43
C LEU A 74 -20.99 -24.49 22.87
N ASP A 75 -20.62 -23.35 23.44
CA ASP A 75 -20.19 -23.23 24.84
C ASP A 75 -21.30 -23.67 25.80
N ALA A 76 -22.55 -23.28 25.53
CA ALA A 76 -23.70 -23.70 26.34
C ALA A 76 -23.95 -25.22 26.25
N VAL A 77 -23.83 -25.79 25.04
CA VAL A 77 -23.96 -27.23 24.82
C VAL A 77 -22.85 -27.98 25.55
N PHE A 78 -21.60 -27.53 25.44
CA PHE A 78 -20.49 -28.16 26.14
C PHE A 78 -20.58 -28.02 27.65
N ALA A 79 -21.01 -26.85 28.16
CA ALA A 79 -21.26 -26.66 29.58
C ALA A 79 -22.33 -27.63 30.10
N TRP A 80 -23.44 -27.79 29.36
CA TRP A 80 -24.50 -28.73 29.71
C TRP A 80 -24.01 -30.19 29.68
N LEU A 81 -23.26 -30.58 28.65
CA LEU A 81 -22.67 -31.91 28.54
C LEU A 81 -21.66 -32.19 29.65
N ALA A 82 -20.84 -31.20 30.02
CA ALA A 82 -19.87 -31.33 31.10
C ALA A 82 -20.57 -31.56 32.44
N VAL A 83 -21.65 -30.82 32.72
CA VAL A 83 -22.47 -31.05 33.92
C VAL A 83 -23.15 -32.42 33.87
N MET A 84 -23.65 -32.87 32.71
CA MET A 84 -24.26 -34.19 32.58
C MET A 84 -23.25 -35.33 32.83
N VAL A 85 -22.01 -35.20 32.32
CA VAL A 85 -20.99 -36.25 32.40
C VAL A 85 -20.26 -36.22 33.75
N PHE A 86 -19.96 -35.03 34.29
CA PHE A 86 -19.12 -34.84 35.47
C PHE A 86 -19.87 -34.30 36.70
N GLY A 87 -21.14 -33.90 36.57
CA GLY A 87 -21.96 -33.35 37.64
C GLY A 87 -22.51 -34.41 38.58
N ASN A 88 -21.65 -35.31 39.07
CA ASN A 88 -21.99 -36.19 40.17
C ASN A 88 -21.73 -35.45 41.49
N PRO A 89 -22.75 -35.17 42.31
CA PRO A 89 -22.57 -34.56 43.62
C PRO A 89 -22.14 -35.65 44.59
N THR A 90 -20.84 -35.80 44.80
CA THR A 90 -20.34 -36.29 46.09
C THR A 90 -20.17 -35.11 47.03
#